data_AF-A0AAC9I9N9-F1
#
_entry.id   AF-A0AAC9I9N9-F1
#
_cell.length_a   1.000
_cell.length_b   1.000
_cell.length_c   1.000
_cell.angle_alpha   90.00
_cell.angle_beta   90.00
_cell.angle_gamma   90.00
#
_symmetry.space_group_name_H-M   'P 1'
#
loop_
_entity.id
_entity.type
_entity.pdbx_description
1 polymer ?
#
loop_
_entity_poly.entity_id
_entity_poly.type
_entity_poly.pdbx_seq_one_letter_code
_entity_poly.pdbx_strand_id
1 'polypeptide(L)'
;MRLSPSLDPRRWWSDAVTPDRLLLAAKTAAAAALAWYLAPLVPFAQSEYSYYAPLGVLVSMYPTVARSASSGVQAVVGLALGIGLGLASLAVVGTGLPRIVAVAVVILIGVLLAGVRALGVGRDWVAIAGLFVLLLGGADPDGYSSSYLITMAFGVVVGVVVNLVVVPPLRVQRADDRLGHLRDALGDALRAIADSLAGHAFDPAAADAASEGLTGTLADVKEEVELADESRRYNPRGRRLQAPRDLNRRRLDALTGIADATRELAAALGRLTAGPDVDTRLPPDARRALAQAIESVSHLAVTPPDPQSTSPQLHEAETALTRYTDRLRELAADEEPLDAWEAAVSLRRVIAACGPFSDPDADTATR
;
A
#
# COMPACT_ATOMS: atom_id res chain seq x y z
N MET A 1 31.59 -5.22 -10.97
CA MET A 1 30.50 -5.93 -10.25
C MET A 1 29.65 -4.85 -9.59
N ARG A 2 28.58 -4.37 -10.24
CA ARG A 2 27.70 -3.34 -9.66
C ARG A 2 26.81 -4.06 -8.65
N LEU A 3 26.96 -3.76 -7.37
CA LEU A 3 26.10 -4.29 -6.31
C LEU A 3 24.65 -3.88 -6.64
N SER A 4 23.70 -4.81 -6.48
CA SER A 4 22.28 -4.50 -6.63
C SER A 4 21.91 -3.28 -5.79
N PRO A 5 21.05 -2.38 -6.27
CA PRO A 5 20.67 -1.15 -5.57
C PRO A 5 20.01 -1.37 -4.19
N SER A 6 19.72 -2.63 -3.83
CA SER A 6 19.23 -3.06 -2.52
C SER A 6 20.29 -3.13 -1.41
N LEU A 7 21.59 -3.01 -1.73
CA LEU A 7 22.71 -3.10 -0.78
C LEU A 7 23.44 -1.78 -0.55
N ASP A 8 22.79 -0.63 -0.83
CA ASP A 8 23.38 0.68 -0.58
C ASP A 8 23.08 1.15 0.86
N PRO A 9 24.06 1.19 1.77
CA PRO A 9 23.84 1.53 3.18
C PRO A 9 23.33 2.95 3.39
N ARG A 10 23.54 3.85 2.41
CA ARG A 10 23.00 5.22 2.48
C ARG A 10 21.49 5.25 2.29
N ARG A 11 20.94 4.37 1.44
CA ARG A 11 19.49 4.23 1.24
C ARG A 11 18.81 3.61 2.46
N TRP A 12 19.46 2.64 3.12
CA TRP A 12 18.93 2.08 4.36
C TRP A 12 18.82 3.11 5.48
N TRP A 13 19.79 4.02 5.58
CA TRP A 13 19.74 5.13 6.53
C TRP A 13 18.63 6.13 6.21
N SER A 14 18.45 6.52 4.94
CA SER A 14 17.33 7.40 4.56
C SER A 14 15.98 6.77 4.86
N ASP A 15 15.84 5.46 4.64
CA ASP A 15 14.59 4.73 4.90
C ASP A 15 14.33 4.53 6.39
N ALA A 16 15.38 4.43 7.22
CA ALA A 16 15.26 4.26 8.67
C ALA A 16 14.90 5.57 9.40
N VAL A 17 15.34 6.73 8.89
CA VAL A 17 15.23 8.03 9.55
C VAL A 17 14.07 8.87 8.98
N THR A 18 13.10 8.23 8.33
CA THR A 18 11.87 8.94 7.93
C THR A 18 11.12 9.44 9.17
N PRO A 19 10.46 10.63 9.11
CA PRO A 19 9.75 11.19 10.26
C PRO A 19 8.71 10.22 10.86
N ASP A 20 8.08 9.41 10.01
CA ASP A 20 7.07 8.44 10.41
C ASP A 20 7.68 7.23 11.13
N ARG A 21 8.85 6.74 10.69
CA ARG A 21 9.58 5.69 11.41
C ARG A 21 10.16 6.20 12.71
N LEU A 22 10.63 7.45 12.77
CA LEU A 22 11.10 8.06 14.01
C LEU A 22 9.97 8.22 15.02
N LEU A 23 8.79 8.70 14.58
CA LEU A 23 7.62 8.79 15.43
C LEU A 23 7.15 7.40 15.90
N LEU A 24 7.15 6.42 15.00
CA LEU A 24 6.85 5.02 15.34
C LEU A 24 7.83 4.48 16.37
N ALA A 25 9.14 4.67 16.18
CA ALA A 25 10.17 4.25 17.11
C ALA A 25 10.00 4.93 18.47
N ALA A 26 9.79 6.25 18.50
CA ALA A 26 9.61 7.01 19.73
C ALA A 26 8.38 6.54 20.53
N LYS A 27 7.22 6.36 19.88
CA LYS A 27 6.02 5.85 20.56
C LYS A 27 6.20 4.41 21.02
N THR A 28 6.90 3.57 20.25
CA THR A 28 7.19 2.18 20.63
C THR A 28 8.07 2.15 21.86
N ALA A 29 9.14 2.95 21.90
CA ALA A 29 10.03 3.06 23.04
C ALA A 29 9.30 3.59 24.29
N ALA A 30 8.48 4.63 24.15
CA ALA A 30 7.67 5.16 25.25
C ALA A 30 6.65 4.14 25.76
N ALA A 31 5.96 3.43 24.86
CA ALA A 31 5.03 2.37 25.22
C ALA A 31 5.72 1.21 25.92
N ALA A 32 6.90 0.79 25.44
CA ALA A 32 7.68 -0.28 26.04
C ALA A 32 8.16 0.09 27.44
N ALA A 33 8.65 1.32 27.64
CA ALA A 33 9.05 1.84 28.94
C ALA A 33 7.86 1.91 29.91
N LEU A 34 6.69 2.37 29.42
CA LEU A 34 5.46 2.41 30.21
C LEU A 34 4.98 1.01 30.59
N ALA A 35 5.00 0.07 29.64
CA ALA A 35 4.61 -1.32 29.86
C ALA A 35 5.53 -2.00 30.88
N TRP A 36 6.84 -1.78 30.80
CA TRP A 36 7.79 -2.27 31.80
C TRP A 36 7.51 -1.68 33.18
N TYR A 37 7.31 -0.36 33.28
CA TYR A 37 7.06 0.32 34.55
C TYR A 37 5.76 -0.13 35.22
N LEU A 38 4.71 -0.42 34.42
CA LEU A 38 3.42 -0.86 34.92
C LEU A 38 3.32 -2.38 35.10
N ALA A 39 4.21 -3.17 34.52
CA ALA A 39 4.16 -4.64 34.59
C ALA A 39 4.12 -5.21 36.03
N PRO A 40 4.86 -4.65 37.01
CA PRO A 40 4.77 -5.12 38.40
C PRO A 40 3.41 -4.90 39.07
N LEU A 41 2.56 -4.01 38.52
CA LEU A 41 1.22 -3.73 39.03
C LEU A 41 0.16 -4.70 38.49
N VAL A 42 0.53 -5.60 37.58
CA VAL A 42 -0.40 -6.54 36.95
C VAL A 42 -0.71 -7.67 37.95
N PRO A 43 -1.98 -7.83 38.37
CA PRO A 43 -2.35 -8.92 39.25
C PRO A 43 -2.10 -10.26 38.53
N PHE A 44 -1.70 -11.29 39.30
CA PHE A 44 -1.42 -12.65 38.81
C PHE A 44 -0.14 -12.84 37.97
N ALA A 45 0.69 -11.81 37.79
CA ALA A 45 2.02 -11.94 37.21
C ALA A 45 3.10 -11.81 38.29
N GLN A 46 4.11 -12.69 38.28
CA GLN A 46 5.26 -12.51 39.17
C GLN A 46 6.14 -11.36 38.65
N SER A 47 6.61 -10.49 39.55
CA SER A 47 7.40 -9.31 39.19
C SER A 47 8.66 -9.62 38.36
N GLU A 48 9.23 -10.81 38.53
CA GLU A 48 10.42 -11.30 37.82
C GLU A 48 10.20 -11.46 36.31
N TYR A 49 8.94 -11.56 35.85
CA TYR A 49 8.58 -11.72 34.44
C TYR A 49 8.18 -10.42 33.73
N SER A 50 8.40 -9.26 34.36
CA SER A 50 8.03 -7.93 33.82
C SER A 50 8.64 -7.63 32.44
N TYR A 51 9.69 -8.34 32.03
CA TYR A 51 10.35 -8.19 30.74
C TYR A 51 9.54 -8.65 29.52
N TYR A 52 8.49 -9.44 29.71
CA TYR A 52 7.59 -9.81 28.61
C TYR A 52 6.64 -8.67 28.21
N ALA A 53 6.46 -7.64 29.05
CA ALA A 53 5.54 -6.55 28.74
C ALA A 53 6.06 -5.67 27.59
N PRO A 54 7.34 -5.25 27.54
CA PRO A 54 7.90 -4.63 26.34
C PRO A 54 7.82 -5.50 25.08
N LEU A 55 7.98 -6.82 25.20
CA LEU A 55 7.79 -7.72 24.05
C LEU A 55 6.35 -7.64 23.54
N GLY A 56 5.37 -7.54 24.45
CA GLY A 56 3.96 -7.24 24.16
C GLY A 56 3.76 -6.02 23.28
N VAL A 57 4.42 -4.93 23.66
CA VAL A 57 4.39 -3.69 22.91
C VAL A 57 5.02 -3.87 21.54
N LEU A 58 6.23 -4.43 21.46
CA LEU A 58 6.96 -4.58 20.19
C LEU A 58 6.17 -5.38 19.15
N VAL A 59 5.50 -6.45 19.58
CA VAL A 59 4.76 -7.33 18.67
C VAL A 59 3.41 -6.76 18.27
N SER A 60 2.86 -5.85 19.07
CA SER A 60 1.60 -5.18 18.76
C SER A 60 1.80 -3.81 18.11
N MET A 61 2.97 -3.21 18.11
CA MET A 61 3.13 -1.83 17.67
C MET A 61 3.30 -1.74 16.15
N TYR A 62 2.18 -1.56 15.45
CA TYR A 62 2.12 -1.36 14.01
C TYR A 62 1.76 0.08 13.64
N PRO A 63 1.96 0.47 12.37
CA PRO A 63 1.63 1.81 11.89
C PRO A 63 0.15 2.19 12.07
N THR A 64 -0.78 1.23 12.03
CA THR A 64 -2.22 1.46 12.26
C THR A 64 -2.69 0.79 13.54
N VAL A 65 -3.69 1.39 14.22
CA VAL A 65 -4.28 0.80 15.44
C VAL A 65 -4.96 -0.53 15.13
N ALA A 66 -5.57 -0.66 13.95
CA ALA A 66 -6.21 -1.89 13.48
C ALA A 66 -5.20 -3.05 13.43
N ARG A 67 -4.11 -2.85 12.68
CA ARG A 67 -3.04 -3.82 12.53
C ARG A 67 -2.38 -4.10 13.87
N SER A 68 -2.27 -3.08 14.72
CA SER A 68 -1.71 -3.25 16.06
C SER A 68 -2.56 -4.18 16.93
N ALA A 69 -3.88 -3.97 16.92
CA ALA A 69 -4.82 -4.79 17.67
C ALA A 69 -4.92 -6.22 17.11
N SER A 70 -5.09 -6.38 15.79
CA SER A 70 -5.19 -7.70 15.17
C SER A 70 -3.89 -8.50 15.31
N SER A 71 -2.74 -7.85 15.10
CA SER A 71 -1.43 -8.49 15.27
C SER A 71 -1.15 -8.84 16.73
N GLY A 72 -1.52 -7.96 17.67
CA GLY A 72 -1.43 -8.24 19.09
C GLY A 72 -2.27 -9.44 19.52
N VAL A 73 -3.53 -9.52 19.07
CA VAL A 73 -4.41 -10.68 19.34
C VAL A 73 -3.84 -11.95 18.72
N GLN A 74 -3.41 -11.90 17.46
CA GLN A 74 -2.79 -13.03 16.78
C GLN A 74 -1.55 -13.53 17.52
N ALA A 75 -0.68 -12.64 17.98
CA ALA A 75 0.50 -12.97 18.76
C ALA A 75 0.15 -13.62 20.10
N VAL A 76 -0.83 -13.09 20.83
CA VAL A 76 -1.29 -13.67 22.11
C VAL A 76 -1.92 -15.05 21.89
N VAL A 77 -2.69 -15.25 20.83
CA VAL A 77 -3.25 -16.56 20.46
C VAL A 77 -2.14 -17.55 20.10
N GLY A 78 -1.18 -17.13 19.27
CA GLY A 78 -0.03 -17.95 18.91
C GLY A 78 0.81 -18.35 20.12
N LEU A 79 1.05 -17.39 21.01
CA LEU A 79 1.71 -17.60 22.30
C LEU A 79 0.95 -18.62 23.16
N ALA A 80 -0.38 -18.47 23.31
CA ALA A 80 -1.19 -19.39 24.10
C ALA A 80 -1.18 -20.82 23.53
N LEU A 81 -1.25 -20.98 22.21
CA LEU A 81 -1.13 -22.27 21.54
C LEU A 81 0.25 -22.91 21.77
N GLY A 82 1.31 -22.11 21.66
CA GLY A 82 2.67 -22.56 21.93
C GLY A 82 2.87 -22.97 23.38
N ILE A 83 2.35 -22.18 24.34
CA ILE A 83 2.36 -22.52 25.76
C ILE A 83 1.68 -23.87 26.01
N GLY A 84 0.47 -24.08 25.48
CA GLY A 84 -0.25 -25.35 25.62
C GLY A 84 0.54 -26.53 25.05
N LEU A 85 1.20 -26.33 23.91
CA LEU A 85 2.06 -27.32 23.28
C LEU A 85 3.33 -27.63 24.11
N GLY A 86 3.92 -26.62 24.74
CA GLY A 86 5.06 -26.77 25.65
C GLY A 86 4.69 -27.50 26.94
N LEU A 87 3.56 -27.15 27.56
CA LEU A 87 3.03 -27.83 28.75
C LEU A 87 2.69 -29.31 28.46
N ALA A 88 2.03 -29.59 27.33
CA ALA A 88 1.75 -30.95 26.90
C ALA A 88 3.05 -31.75 26.70
N SER A 89 4.08 -31.13 26.13
CA SER A 89 5.38 -31.77 25.92
C SER A 89 6.13 -32.03 27.23
N LEU A 90 6.04 -31.13 28.22
CA LEU A 90 6.60 -31.35 29.56
C LEU A 90 5.95 -32.53 30.27
N ALA A 91 4.62 -32.67 30.17
CA ALA A 91 3.91 -33.82 30.73
C ALA A 91 4.41 -35.14 30.10
N VAL A 92 4.69 -35.15 28.79
CA VAL A 92 5.22 -36.31 28.08
C VAL A 92 6.67 -36.61 28.50
N VAL A 93 7.54 -35.60 28.65
CA VAL A 93 8.91 -35.79 29.17
C VAL A 93 8.89 -36.42 30.57
N GLY A 94 7.92 -36.04 31.42
CA GLY A 94 7.73 -36.61 32.75
C GLY A 94 7.51 -38.12 32.78
N THR A 95 7.14 -38.74 31.65
CA THR A 95 6.94 -40.19 31.53
C THR A 95 8.22 -40.97 31.17
N GLY A 96 9.37 -40.30 31.07
CA GLY A 96 10.68 -40.91 30.79
C GLY A 96 11.19 -40.71 29.36
N LEU A 97 10.49 -39.89 28.56
CA LEU A 97 10.91 -39.56 27.20
C LEU A 97 12.14 -38.63 27.19
N PRO A 98 13.13 -38.84 26.30
CA PRO A 98 14.28 -37.95 26.20
C PRO A 98 13.86 -36.53 25.84
N ARG A 99 14.40 -35.52 26.55
CA ARG A 99 14.09 -34.10 26.32
C ARG A 99 14.31 -33.66 24.86
N ILE A 100 15.29 -34.25 24.17
CA ILE A 100 15.58 -33.92 22.77
C ILE A 100 14.43 -34.31 21.82
N VAL A 101 13.73 -35.40 22.12
CA VAL A 101 12.56 -35.85 21.34
C VAL A 101 11.41 -34.89 21.58
N ALA A 102 11.20 -34.44 22.82
CA ALA A 102 10.19 -33.44 23.13
C ALA A 102 10.46 -32.11 22.42
N VAL A 103 11.72 -31.64 22.40
CA VAL A 103 12.10 -30.45 21.63
C VAL A 103 11.81 -30.62 20.14
N ALA A 104 12.17 -31.76 19.55
CA ALA A 104 11.92 -32.05 18.14
C ALA A 104 10.42 -32.06 17.82
N VAL A 105 9.59 -32.65 18.68
CA VAL A 105 8.13 -32.68 18.54
C VAL A 105 7.52 -31.28 18.68
N VAL A 106 7.97 -30.48 19.65
CA VAL A 106 7.52 -29.09 19.83
C VAL A 106 7.78 -28.27 18.59
N ILE A 107 9.00 -28.34 18.05
CA ILE A 107 9.39 -27.60 16.85
C ILE A 107 8.60 -28.10 15.64
N LEU A 108 8.49 -29.42 15.46
CA LEU A 108 7.75 -30.01 14.34
C LEU A 108 6.29 -29.53 14.33
N ILE A 109 5.58 -29.69 15.46
CA ILE A 109 4.17 -29.30 15.56
C ILE A 109 4.04 -27.76 15.49
N GLY A 110 4.94 -27.01 16.13
CA GLY A 110 4.97 -25.55 16.07
C GLY A 110 5.11 -25.03 14.64
N VAL A 111 5.99 -25.62 13.82
CA VAL A 111 6.18 -25.26 12.41
C VAL A 111 4.97 -25.67 11.57
N LEU A 112 4.36 -26.83 11.82
CA LEU A 112 3.13 -27.24 11.13
C LEU A 112 1.97 -26.28 11.43
N LEU A 113 1.81 -25.88 12.69
CA LEU A 113 0.82 -24.88 13.10
C LEU A 113 1.14 -23.49 12.51
N ALA A 114 2.43 -23.14 12.37
CA ALA A 114 2.83 -21.89 11.73
C ALA A 114 2.42 -21.81 10.24
N GLY A 115 2.17 -22.95 9.58
CA GLY A 115 1.63 -23.01 8.23
C GLY A 115 0.17 -22.55 8.11
N VAL A 116 -0.57 -22.44 9.22
CA VAL A 116 -1.97 -22.03 9.22
C VAL A 116 -2.08 -20.53 8.99
N ARG A 117 -2.53 -20.13 7.78
CA ARG A 117 -2.68 -18.72 7.38
C ARG A 117 -3.57 -17.90 8.32
N ALA A 118 -4.53 -18.53 9.01
CA ALA A 118 -5.43 -17.86 9.94
C ALA A 118 -4.73 -17.27 11.18
N LEU A 119 -3.52 -17.74 11.53
CA LEU A 119 -2.78 -17.26 12.70
C LEU A 119 -2.02 -15.95 12.47
N GLY A 120 -1.90 -15.50 11.21
CA GLY A 120 -1.21 -14.25 10.86
C GLY A 120 0.18 -14.14 11.48
N VAL A 121 0.45 -13.06 12.22
CA VAL A 121 1.75 -12.86 12.91
C VAL A 121 1.98 -13.83 14.07
N GLY A 122 0.93 -14.43 14.62
CA GLY A 122 0.99 -15.38 15.73
C GLY A 122 1.65 -16.71 15.37
N ARG A 123 1.78 -17.00 14.08
CA ARG A 123 2.37 -18.24 13.58
C ARG A 123 3.79 -18.48 14.12
N ASP A 124 4.61 -17.44 14.19
CA ASP A 124 6.01 -17.53 14.61
C ASP A 124 6.10 -17.71 16.14
N TRP A 125 5.08 -17.23 16.87
CA TRP A 125 5.01 -17.30 18.32
C TRP A 125 4.68 -18.71 18.85
N VAL A 126 4.00 -19.56 18.07
CA VAL A 126 3.64 -20.91 18.50
C VAL A 126 4.88 -21.75 18.83
N ALA A 127 5.83 -21.80 17.90
CA ALA A 127 7.06 -22.57 18.10
C ALA A 127 7.96 -21.95 19.19
N ILE A 128 8.12 -20.62 19.17
CA ILE A 128 8.96 -19.88 20.13
C ILE A 128 8.43 -20.07 21.56
N ALA A 129 7.13 -19.89 21.77
CA ALA A 129 6.50 -20.03 23.06
C ALA A 129 6.56 -21.46 23.60
N GLY A 130 6.28 -22.46 22.76
CA GLY A 130 6.36 -23.85 23.17
C GLY A 130 7.76 -24.28 23.55
N LEU A 131 8.77 -23.80 22.82
CA LEU A 131 10.16 -24.02 23.17
C LEU A 131 10.52 -23.34 24.50
N PHE A 132 10.11 -22.08 24.69
CA PHE A 132 10.36 -21.36 25.94
C PHE A 132 9.73 -22.05 27.14
N VAL A 133 8.48 -22.50 27.04
CA VAL A 133 7.85 -23.26 28.14
C VAL A 133 8.59 -24.56 28.42
N LEU A 134 8.98 -25.30 27.38
CA LEU A 134 9.72 -26.56 27.54
C LEU A 134 11.11 -26.37 28.19
N LEU A 135 11.81 -25.28 27.86
CA LEU A 135 13.18 -25.02 28.33
C LEU A 135 13.24 -24.25 29.65
N LEU A 136 12.42 -23.21 29.82
CA LEU A 136 12.45 -22.30 30.98
C LEU A 136 11.39 -22.64 32.03
N GLY A 137 10.30 -23.32 31.67
CA GLY A 137 9.21 -23.64 32.61
C GLY A 137 9.54 -24.72 33.66
N GLY A 138 10.76 -25.27 33.69
CA GLY A 138 11.08 -26.53 34.36
C GLY A 138 10.63 -26.72 35.82
N ALA A 139 10.81 -25.72 36.69
CA ALA A 139 10.52 -25.86 38.13
C ALA A 139 9.11 -25.41 38.54
N ASP A 140 8.50 -24.50 37.77
CA ASP A 140 7.13 -24.00 37.96
C ASP A 140 6.51 -23.70 36.58
N PRO A 141 6.08 -24.75 35.84
CA PRO A 141 5.60 -24.60 34.47
C PRO A 141 4.34 -23.74 34.39
N ASP A 142 3.46 -23.88 35.40
CA ASP A 142 2.17 -23.20 35.45
C ASP A 142 2.34 -21.72 35.81
N GLY A 143 3.17 -21.40 36.80
CA GLY A 143 3.48 -20.02 37.19
C GLY A 143 4.25 -19.25 36.11
N TYR A 144 5.21 -19.90 35.44
CA TYR A 144 5.93 -19.32 34.31
C TYR A 144 5.00 -19.05 33.12
N SER A 145 4.21 -20.04 32.72
CA SER A 145 3.34 -19.95 31.54
C SER A 145 2.23 -18.90 31.70
N SER A 146 1.60 -18.86 32.88
CA SER A 146 0.57 -17.86 33.19
C SER A 146 1.13 -16.44 33.24
N SER A 147 2.27 -16.25 33.91
CA SER A 147 2.95 -14.95 33.96
C SER A 147 3.36 -14.50 32.56
N TYR A 148 3.96 -15.38 31.75
CA TYR A 148 4.37 -15.05 30.38
C TYR A 148 3.17 -14.59 29.53
N LEU A 149 2.06 -15.34 29.56
CA LEU A 149 0.87 -15.00 28.78
C LEU A 149 0.23 -13.67 29.23
N ILE A 150 0.06 -13.49 30.55
CA ILE A 150 -0.59 -12.30 31.12
C ILE A 150 0.25 -11.05 30.87
N THR A 151 1.55 -11.11 31.14
CA THR A 151 2.44 -9.96 30.98
C THR A 151 2.60 -9.57 29.50
N MET A 152 2.63 -10.56 28.60
CA MET A 152 2.62 -10.32 27.15
C MET A 152 1.31 -9.65 26.70
N ALA A 153 0.16 -10.20 27.12
CA ALA A 153 -1.15 -9.63 26.78
C ALA A 153 -1.30 -8.20 27.31
N PHE A 154 -0.82 -7.93 28.52
CA PHE A 154 -0.78 -6.59 29.08
C PHE A 154 0.06 -5.63 28.23
N GLY A 155 1.26 -6.04 27.82
CA GLY A 155 2.10 -5.25 26.93
C GLY A 155 1.42 -4.94 25.59
N VAL A 156 0.69 -5.91 25.01
CA VAL A 156 -0.13 -5.71 23.81
C VAL A 156 -1.21 -4.64 24.05
N VAL A 157 -1.92 -4.69 25.18
CA VAL A 157 -2.93 -3.68 25.53
C VAL A 157 -2.30 -2.30 25.66
N VAL A 158 -1.18 -2.17 26.37
CA VAL A 158 -0.46 -0.90 26.51
C VAL A 158 -0.01 -0.38 25.14
N GLY A 159 0.56 -1.23 24.28
CA GLY A 159 0.98 -0.87 22.93
C GLY A 159 -0.17 -0.31 22.09
N VAL A 160 -1.31 -1.00 22.08
CA VAL A 160 -2.52 -0.58 21.35
C VAL A 160 -3.08 0.73 21.92
N VAL A 161 -3.14 0.88 23.24
CA VAL A 161 -3.63 2.11 23.90
C VAL A 161 -2.72 3.29 23.60
N VAL A 162 -1.40 3.13 23.70
CA VAL A 162 -0.45 4.20 23.36
C VAL A 162 -0.56 4.55 21.88
N ASN A 163 -0.69 3.57 20.98
CA ASN A 163 -0.89 3.82 19.55
C ASN A 163 -2.21 4.56 19.24
N LEU A 164 -3.24 4.34 20.07
CA LEU A 164 -4.52 5.04 19.95
C LEU A 164 -4.46 6.48 20.49
N VAL A 165 -3.74 6.70 21.60
CA VAL A 165 -3.64 8.00 22.29
C VAL A 165 -2.64 8.93 21.62
N VAL A 166 -1.46 8.40 21.26
CA VAL A 166 -0.39 9.15 20.59
C VAL A 166 -0.78 9.28 19.12
N VAL A 167 -1.49 10.39 18.85
CA VAL A 167 -1.96 10.93 17.57
C VAL A 167 -1.87 9.94 16.39
N PRO A 168 -2.98 9.35 15.96
CA PRO A 168 -3.05 8.69 14.66
C PRO A 168 -2.68 9.75 13.60
N PRO A 169 -1.60 9.56 12.83
CA PRO A 169 -1.17 10.57 11.87
C PRO A 169 -2.32 10.89 10.91
N LEU A 170 -2.39 12.17 10.52
CA LEU A 170 -3.28 12.73 9.50
C LEU A 170 -2.96 12.14 8.11
N ARG A 171 -3.04 10.81 7.97
CA ARG A 171 -2.73 10.08 6.74
C ARG A 171 -3.71 10.40 5.62
N VAL A 172 -4.91 10.87 5.97
CA VAL A 172 -5.91 11.28 4.96
C VAL A 172 -5.40 12.48 4.16
N GLN A 173 -4.85 13.51 4.83
CA GLN A 173 -4.29 14.68 4.15
C GLN A 173 -3.08 14.29 3.30
N ARG A 174 -2.19 13.43 3.81
CA ARG A 174 -1.04 12.95 3.04
C ARG A 174 -1.43 12.12 1.83
N ALA A 175 -2.45 11.26 1.95
CA ALA A 175 -2.98 10.51 0.83
C ALA A 175 -3.58 11.45 -0.23
N ASP A 176 -4.31 12.49 0.21
CA ASP A 176 -4.83 13.53 -0.69
C ASP A 176 -3.70 14.29 -1.41
N ASP A 177 -2.67 14.72 -0.68
CA ASP A 177 -1.51 15.42 -1.24
C ASP A 177 -0.76 14.53 -2.24
N ARG A 178 -0.53 13.27 -1.89
CA ARG A 178 0.16 12.27 -2.73
C ARG A 178 -0.64 11.92 -3.99
N LEU A 179 -1.96 11.80 -3.88
CA LEU A 179 -2.86 11.63 -5.02
C LEU A 179 -2.83 12.88 -5.92
N GLY A 180 -2.81 14.08 -5.34
CA GLY A 180 -2.65 15.34 -6.07
C GLY A 180 -1.34 15.40 -6.85
N HIS A 181 -0.22 15.05 -6.20
CA HIS A 181 1.10 15.01 -6.85
C HIS A 181 1.14 13.98 -7.99
N LEU A 182 0.55 12.79 -7.82
CA LEU A 182 0.48 11.78 -8.88
C LEU A 182 -0.37 12.27 -10.07
N ARG A 183 -1.50 12.92 -9.77
CA ARG A 183 -2.36 13.53 -10.79
C ARG A 183 -1.60 14.59 -11.60
N ASP A 184 -0.90 15.48 -10.91
CA ASP A 184 -0.13 16.55 -11.56
C ASP A 184 1.00 15.95 -12.41
N ALA A 185 1.72 14.94 -11.91
CA ALA A 185 2.76 14.24 -12.66
C ALA A 185 2.22 13.50 -13.92
N LEU A 186 1.03 12.92 -13.85
CA LEU A 186 0.37 12.30 -15.02
C LEU A 186 -0.04 13.37 -16.05
N GLY A 187 -0.53 14.52 -15.58
CA GLY A 187 -0.80 15.67 -16.43
C GLY A 187 0.46 16.15 -17.15
N ASP A 188 1.54 16.37 -16.42
CA ASP A 188 2.82 16.81 -16.99
C ASP A 188 3.37 15.81 -18.02
N ALA A 189 3.21 14.50 -17.78
CA ALA A 189 3.60 13.47 -18.73
C ALA A 189 2.77 13.53 -20.03
N LEU A 190 1.44 13.63 -19.94
CA LEU A 190 0.57 13.76 -21.10
C LEU A 190 0.87 15.06 -21.88
N ARG A 191 1.11 16.17 -21.18
CA ARG A 191 1.48 17.44 -21.79
C ARG A 191 2.81 17.35 -22.53
N ALA A 192 3.82 16.73 -21.93
CA ALA A 192 5.12 16.51 -22.58
C ALA A 192 4.99 15.66 -23.86
N ILE A 193 4.12 14.64 -23.84
CA ILE A 193 3.80 13.84 -25.04
C ILE A 193 3.15 14.72 -26.12
N ALA A 194 2.17 15.56 -25.76
CA ALA A 194 1.50 16.46 -26.69
C ALA A 194 2.49 17.45 -27.34
N ASP A 195 3.32 18.10 -26.53
CA ASP A 195 4.33 19.08 -26.98
C ASP A 195 5.36 18.42 -27.91
N SER A 196 5.82 17.22 -27.56
CA SER A 196 6.77 16.45 -28.38
C SER A 196 6.17 16.06 -29.73
N LEU A 197 4.90 15.69 -29.76
CA LEU A 197 4.19 15.35 -31.00
C LEU A 197 3.96 16.58 -31.90
N ALA A 198 3.76 17.76 -31.31
CA ALA A 198 3.71 19.02 -32.05
C ALA A 198 5.09 19.39 -32.67
N GLY A 199 6.18 19.04 -31.98
CA GLY A 199 7.57 19.34 -32.34
C GLY A 199 8.20 18.53 -33.49
N HIS A 200 7.45 17.65 -34.18
CA HIS A 200 7.91 16.77 -35.28
C HIS A 200 8.90 15.64 -34.90
N ALA A 201 9.39 15.58 -33.66
CA ALA A 201 10.21 14.49 -33.15
C ALA A 201 9.67 14.02 -31.81
N PHE A 202 9.01 12.86 -31.81
CA PHE A 202 8.72 12.12 -30.59
C PHE A 202 9.98 11.40 -30.15
N ASP A 203 10.38 11.55 -28.88
CA ASP A 203 11.47 10.78 -28.29
C ASP A 203 10.89 9.64 -27.44
N PRO A 204 10.89 8.38 -27.96
CA PRO A 204 10.35 7.25 -27.23
C PRO A 204 11.09 6.99 -25.91
N ALA A 205 12.40 7.27 -25.84
CA ALA A 205 13.19 7.02 -24.65
C ALA A 205 12.81 7.96 -23.49
N ALA A 206 12.48 9.22 -23.81
CA ALA A 206 11.97 10.18 -22.84
C ALA A 206 10.58 9.77 -22.31
N ALA A 207 9.71 9.26 -23.19
CA ALA A 207 8.37 8.80 -22.82
C ALA A 207 8.39 7.51 -21.98
N ASP A 208 9.31 6.58 -22.28
CA ASP A 208 9.53 5.36 -21.49
C ASP A 208 10.05 5.70 -20.09
N ALA A 209 11.04 6.60 -19.99
CA ALA A 209 11.58 7.03 -18.70
C ALA A 209 10.54 7.73 -17.81
N ALA A 210 9.68 8.56 -18.41
CA ALA A 210 8.55 9.17 -17.70
C ALA A 210 7.56 8.10 -17.20
N SER A 211 7.26 7.09 -18.02
CA SER A 211 6.37 5.98 -17.67
C SER A 211 6.91 5.09 -16.53
N GLU A 212 8.22 4.85 -16.50
CA GLU A 212 8.86 4.12 -15.40
C GLU A 212 8.77 4.90 -14.08
N GLY A 213 9.05 6.21 -14.10
CA GLY A 213 8.94 7.08 -12.92
C GLY A 213 7.51 7.12 -12.34
N LEU A 214 6.50 7.10 -13.21
CA LEU A 214 5.09 7.02 -12.82
C LEU A 214 4.75 5.69 -12.14
N THR A 215 5.37 4.58 -12.54
CA THR A 215 5.13 3.25 -11.94
C THR A 215 5.57 3.19 -10.49
N GLY A 216 6.77 3.73 -10.19
CA GLY A 216 7.27 3.81 -8.82
C GLY A 216 6.38 4.70 -7.94
N THR A 217 6.04 5.88 -8.45
CA THR A 217 5.16 6.82 -7.76
C THR A 217 3.79 6.20 -7.47
N LEU A 218 3.21 5.47 -8.44
CA LEU A 218 1.92 4.80 -8.27
C LEU A 218 1.95 3.73 -7.17
N ALA A 219 3.03 2.95 -7.07
CA ALA A 219 3.17 1.94 -6.01
C ALA A 219 3.19 2.59 -4.61
N ASP A 220 3.94 3.68 -4.44
CA ASP A 220 4.00 4.43 -3.18
C ASP A 220 2.64 5.03 -2.81
N VAL A 221 1.92 5.62 -3.78
CA VAL A 221 0.58 6.18 -3.54
C VAL A 221 -0.44 5.10 -3.19
N LYS A 222 -0.36 3.93 -3.83
CA LYS A 222 -1.21 2.77 -3.50
C LYS A 222 -1.04 2.35 -2.03
N GLU A 223 0.20 2.24 -1.56
CA GLU A 223 0.49 1.91 -0.16
C GLU A 223 -0.07 2.97 0.81
N GLU A 224 0.14 4.26 0.53
CA GLU A 224 -0.35 5.35 1.39
C GLU A 224 -1.88 5.40 1.47
N VAL A 225 -2.58 5.20 0.34
CA VAL A 225 -4.05 5.12 0.33
C VAL A 225 -4.54 3.91 1.13
N GLU A 226 -3.91 2.75 0.99
CA GLU A 226 -4.26 1.55 1.76
C GLU A 226 -4.06 1.76 3.27
N LEU A 227 -2.94 2.37 3.67
CA LEU A 227 -2.65 2.73 5.05
C LEU A 227 -3.63 3.78 5.59
N ALA A 228 -4.06 4.73 4.77
CA ALA A 228 -5.07 5.73 5.13
C ALA A 228 -6.45 5.07 5.31
N ASP A 229 -6.87 4.19 4.41
CA ASP A 229 -8.12 3.44 4.50
C ASP A 229 -8.16 2.55 5.75
N GLU A 230 -7.09 1.81 6.02
CA GLU A 230 -6.96 0.97 7.21
C GLU A 230 -7.02 1.82 8.50
N SER A 231 -6.34 2.97 8.51
CA SER A 231 -6.40 3.91 9.64
C SER A 231 -7.81 4.44 9.85
N ARG A 232 -8.53 4.82 8.78
CA ARG A 232 -9.91 5.33 8.85
C ARG A 232 -10.92 4.28 9.31
N ARG A 233 -10.81 3.03 8.81
CA ARG A 233 -11.79 1.95 9.09
C ARG A 233 -11.90 1.63 10.58
N TYR A 234 -10.79 1.72 11.31
CA TYR A 234 -10.68 1.24 12.68
C TYR A 234 -10.32 2.34 13.69
N ASN A 235 -10.19 3.59 13.27
CA ASN A 235 -10.04 4.73 14.18
C ASN A 235 -11.41 5.27 14.61
N PRO A 236 -11.79 5.17 15.91
CA PRO A 236 -13.07 5.67 16.41
C PRO A 236 -13.23 7.19 16.23
N ARG A 237 -12.12 7.95 16.21
CA ARG A 237 -12.15 9.41 15.92
C ARG A 237 -12.29 9.71 14.43
N GLY A 238 -11.75 8.85 13.57
CA GLY A 238 -11.83 8.96 12.10
C GLY A 238 -13.24 8.69 11.53
N ARG A 239 -14.07 7.92 12.25
CA ARG A 239 -15.49 7.71 11.91
C ARG A 239 -16.34 8.99 11.90
N ARG A 240 -15.90 10.07 12.55
CA ARG A 240 -16.60 11.36 12.59
C ARG A 240 -16.28 12.26 11.39
N LEU A 241 -15.16 12.05 10.68
CA LEU A 241 -14.86 12.77 9.44
C LEU A 241 -15.55 12.06 8.27
N GLN A 242 -16.75 12.53 7.94
CA GLN A 242 -17.62 12.06 6.87
C GLN A 242 -17.13 12.40 5.45
N ALA A 243 -15.83 12.34 5.15
CA ALA A 243 -15.42 12.31 3.74
C ALA A 243 -15.89 10.97 3.14
N PRO A 244 -16.47 10.91 1.93
CA PRO A 244 -16.95 9.66 1.34
C PRO A 244 -15.86 8.59 1.40
N ARG A 245 -16.21 7.40 1.90
CA ARG A 245 -15.28 6.28 2.11
C ARG A 245 -14.56 5.87 0.83
N ASP A 246 -15.13 6.20 -0.31
CA ASP A 246 -14.69 5.72 -1.61
C ASP A 246 -13.89 6.75 -2.40
N LEU A 247 -13.80 8.02 -1.97
CA LEU A 247 -13.26 9.06 -2.84
C LEU A 247 -11.77 8.84 -3.17
N ASN A 248 -10.92 8.55 -2.18
CA ASN A 248 -9.49 8.31 -2.41
C ASN A 248 -9.22 6.99 -3.12
N ARG A 249 -10.07 5.98 -2.88
CA ARG A 249 -10.05 4.71 -3.61
C ARG A 249 -10.39 4.91 -5.08
N ARG A 250 -11.50 5.61 -5.38
CA ARG A 250 -11.93 5.96 -6.74
C ARG A 250 -10.88 6.81 -7.44
N ARG A 251 -10.30 7.81 -6.75
CA ARG A 251 -9.20 8.62 -7.28
C ARG A 251 -7.99 7.75 -7.63
N LEU A 252 -7.59 6.83 -6.76
CA LEU A 252 -6.49 5.90 -7.02
C LEU A 252 -6.77 4.98 -8.21
N ASP A 253 -7.99 4.42 -8.28
CA ASP A 253 -8.40 3.54 -9.39
C ASP A 253 -8.40 4.31 -10.72
N ALA A 254 -8.92 5.54 -10.73
CA ALA A 254 -8.88 6.42 -11.89
C ALA A 254 -7.43 6.74 -12.29
N LEU A 255 -6.59 7.23 -11.37
CA LEU A 255 -5.19 7.56 -11.67
C LEU A 255 -4.38 6.33 -12.11
N THR A 256 -4.68 5.15 -11.59
CA THR A 256 -4.10 3.87 -12.07
C THR A 256 -4.50 3.64 -13.52
N GLY A 257 -5.78 3.78 -13.85
CA GLY A 257 -6.28 3.64 -15.22
C GLY A 257 -5.67 4.67 -16.19
N ILE A 258 -5.49 5.92 -15.73
CA ILE A 258 -4.82 6.98 -16.50
C ILE A 258 -3.35 6.63 -16.73
N ALA A 259 -2.63 6.17 -15.71
CA ALA A 259 -1.22 5.78 -15.83
C ALA A 259 -1.02 4.62 -16.81
N ASP A 260 -1.87 3.59 -16.74
CA ASP A 260 -1.81 2.45 -17.66
C ASP A 260 -2.11 2.88 -19.09
N ALA A 261 -3.16 3.69 -19.30
CA ALA A 261 -3.52 4.21 -20.61
C ALA A 261 -2.46 5.17 -21.18
N THR A 262 -1.81 5.98 -20.34
CA THR A 262 -0.71 6.87 -20.76
C THR A 262 0.50 6.08 -21.24
N ARG A 263 0.83 4.96 -20.58
CA ARG A 263 1.91 4.06 -21.01
C ARG A 263 1.60 3.41 -22.36
N GLU A 264 0.37 2.94 -22.54
CA GLU A 264 -0.08 2.38 -23.83
C GLU A 264 -0.03 3.44 -24.94
N LEU A 265 -0.47 4.67 -24.65
CA LEU A 265 -0.37 5.80 -25.58
C LEU A 265 1.09 6.08 -25.97
N ALA A 266 2.00 6.15 -25.00
CA ALA A 266 3.43 6.37 -25.26
C ALA A 266 4.01 5.26 -26.15
N ALA A 267 3.67 4.00 -25.88
CA ALA A 267 4.11 2.86 -26.67
C ALA A 267 3.57 2.89 -28.11
N ALA A 268 2.29 3.24 -28.30
CA ALA A 268 1.67 3.40 -29.61
C ALA A 268 2.32 4.54 -30.40
N LEU A 269 2.57 5.69 -29.75
CA LEU A 269 3.27 6.83 -30.35
C LEU A 269 4.72 6.49 -30.73
N GLY A 270 5.42 5.72 -29.90
CA GLY A 270 6.76 5.22 -30.22
C GLY A 270 6.78 4.39 -31.51
N ARG A 271 5.76 3.56 -31.75
CA ARG A 271 5.62 2.79 -33.00
C ARG A 271 5.23 3.66 -34.19
N LEU A 272 4.31 4.60 -34.00
CA LEU A 272 3.86 5.53 -35.04
C LEU A 272 4.96 6.44 -35.57
N THR A 273 5.86 6.85 -34.68
CA THR A 273 6.93 7.81 -34.98
C THR A 273 8.25 7.13 -35.31
N ALA A 274 8.32 5.79 -35.30
CA ALA A 274 9.52 5.05 -35.64
C ALA A 274 9.75 4.97 -37.16
N GLY A 275 10.93 5.39 -37.61
CA GLY A 275 11.38 5.22 -38.99
C GLY A 275 11.09 6.43 -39.90
N PRO A 276 11.42 6.35 -41.21
CA PRO A 276 11.36 7.49 -42.11
C PRO A 276 9.94 7.86 -42.59
N ASP A 277 8.96 6.96 -42.47
CA ASP A 277 7.61 7.13 -43.05
C ASP A 277 6.58 7.74 -42.08
N VAL A 278 7.03 8.54 -41.10
CA VAL A 278 6.14 9.12 -40.07
C VAL A 278 5.04 9.96 -40.70
N ASP A 279 5.35 10.80 -41.69
CA ASP A 279 4.36 11.66 -42.32
C ASP A 279 3.33 10.88 -43.16
N THR A 280 3.66 9.65 -43.57
CA THR A 280 2.72 8.74 -44.24
C THR A 280 1.77 8.10 -43.23
N ARG A 281 2.31 7.62 -42.09
CA ARG A 281 1.52 6.93 -41.05
C ARG A 281 0.70 7.89 -40.19
N LEU A 282 1.22 9.10 -39.99
CA LEU A 282 0.59 10.15 -39.20
C LEU A 282 0.78 11.52 -39.89
N PRO A 283 -0.08 11.84 -40.86
CA PRO A 283 -0.01 13.10 -41.59
C PRO A 283 -0.11 14.32 -40.66
N PRO A 284 0.43 15.49 -41.07
CA PRO A 284 0.52 16.67 -40.20
C PRO A 284 -0.81 17.12 -39.59
N ASP A 285 -1.93 16.98 -40.31
CA ASP A 285 -3.26 17.31 -39.80
C ASP A 285 -3.73 16.35 -38.71
N ALA A 286 -3.53 15.03 -38.89
CA ALA A 286 -3.85 14.01 -37.90
C ALA A 286 -2.92 14.11 -36.69
N ARG A 287 -1.62 14.38 -36.90
CA ARG A 287 -0.65 14.63 -35.83
C ARG A 287 -1.05 15.82 -34.95
N ARG A 288 -1.47 16.93 -35.57
CA ARG A 288 -1.97 18.12 -34.85
C ARG A 288 -3.25 17.82 -34.08
N ALA A 289 -4.19 17.09 -34.68
CA ALA A 289 -5.42 16.70 -33.99
C ALA A 289 -5.15 15.76 -32.81
N LEU A 290 -4.19 14.83 -32.94
CA LEU A 290 -3.76 13.95 -31.87
C LEU A 290 -3.11 14.73 -30.72
N ALA A 291 -2.19 15.66 -31.03
CA ALA A 291 -1.56 16.51 -30.02
C ALA A 291 -2.60 17.32 -29.23
N GLN A 292 -3.58 17.92 -29.92
CA GLN A 292 -4.69 18.63 -29.28
C GLN A 292 -5.56 17.71 -28.41
N ALA A 293 -5.83 16.48 -28.85
CA ALA A 293 -6.59 15.52 -28.05
C ALA A 293 -5.82 15.11 -26.78
N ILE A 294 -4.51 14.90 -26.88
CA ILE A 294 -3.65 14.60 -25.72
C ILE A 294 -3.61 15.79 -24.76
N GLU A 295 -3.53 17.01 -25.27
CA GLU A 295 -3.56 18.24 -24.45
C GLU A 295 -4.89 18.41 -23.70
N SER A 296 -6.03 18.25 -24.37
CA SER A 296 -7.35 18.30 -23.70
C SER A 296 -7.49 17.19 -22.64
N VAL A 297 -6.97 16.00 -22.91
CA VAL A 297 -6.95 14.89 -21.95
C VAL A 297 -6.01 15.15 -20.77
N SER A 298 -4.88 15.82 -21.00
CA SER A 298 -3.99 16.30 -19.93
C SER A 298 -4.71 17.30 -19.01
N HIS A 299 -5.46 18.25 -19.57
CA HIS A 299 -6.25 19.19 -18.79
C HIS A 299 -7.33 18.50 -17.95
N LEU A 300 -8.01 17.52 -18.53
CA LEU A 300 -8.97 16.68 -17.81
C LEU A 300 -8.30 15.91 -16.66
N ALA A 301 -7.13 15.30 -16.89
CA ALA A 301 -6.43 14.52 -15.87
C ALA A 301 -6.04 15.35 -14.64
N VAL A 302 -5.62 16.61 -14.82
CA VAL A 302 -5.22 17.51 -13.72
C VAL A 302 -6.41 18.18 -13.02
N THR A 303 -7.59 18.11 -13.63
CA THR A 303 -8.80 18.74 -13.09
C THR A 303 -9.15 18.12 -11.72
N PRO A 304 -9.49 18.94 -10.71
CA PRO A 304 -9.99 18.43 -9.44
C PRO A 304 -11.20 17.50 -9.65
N PRO A 305 -11.32 16.40 -8.90
CA PRO A 305 -12.40 15.45 -9.05
C PRO A 305 -13.67 15.99 -8.37
N ASP A 306 -14.24 17.04 -8.96
CA ASP A 306 -15.55 17.57 -8.65
C ASP A 306 -16.38 17.72 -9.94
N PRO A 307 -17.72 17.55 -9.90
CA PRO A 307 -18.54 17.57 -11.10
C PRO A 307 -18.49 18.90 -11.85
N GLN A 308 -18.45 20.03 -11.13
CA GLN A 308 -18.52 21.36 -11.74
C GLN A 308 -17.27 21.64 -12.60
N SER A 309 -16.12 21.17 -12.14
CA SER A 309 -14.88 21.26 -12.90
C SER A 309 -14.68 20.11 -13.86
N THR A 310 -15.17 18.90 -13.62
CA THR A 310 -14.84 17.74 -14.47
C THR A 310 -15.69 17.69 -15.74
N SER A 311 -16.98 18.01 -15.67
CA SER A 311 -17.90 17.90 -16.81
C SER A 311 -17.50 18.72 -18.06
N PRO A 312 -17.07 20.00 -17.95
CA PRO A 312 -16.67 20.79 -19.12
C PRO A 312 -15.42 20.21 -19.80
N GLN A 313 -14.42 19.84 -19.01
CA GLN A 313 -13.15 19.29 -19.47
C GLN A 313 -13.32 17.92 -20.11
N LEU A 314 -14.25 17.11 -19.58
CA LEU A 314 -14.59 15.82 -20.16
C LEU A 314 -15.20 16.00 -21.55
N HIS A 315 -16.14 16.93 -21.69
CA HIS A 315 -16.75 17.25 -22.99
C HIS A 315 -15.73 17.78 -24.01
N GLU A 316 -14.80 18.63 -23.56
CA GLU A 316 -13.73 19.16 -24.41
C GLU A 316 -12.78 18.04 -24.89
N ALA A 317 -12.37 17.14 -23.99
CA ALA A 317 -11.53 15.99 -24.33
C ALA A 317 -12.24 15.01 -25.28
N GLU A 318 -13.53 14.73 -25.08
CA GLU A 318 -14.34 13.91 -26.00
C GLU A 318 -14.45 14.55 -27.40
N THR A 319 -14.63 15.86 -27.45
CA THR A 319 -14.71 16.61 -28.70
C THR A 319 -13.38 16.60 -29.45
N ALA A 320 -12.26 16.78 -28.74
CA ALA A 320 -10.92 16.72 -29.33
C ALA A 320 -10.57 15.31 -29.84
N LEU A 321 -10.92 14.27 -29.06
CA LEU A 321 -10.76 12.88 -29.49
C LEU A 321 -11.61 12.55 -30.72
N THR A 322 -12.84 13.04 -30.77
CA THR A 322 -13.73 12.85 -31.92
C THR A 322 -13.12 13.46 -33.19
N ARG A 323 -12.64 14.71 -33.10
CA ARG A 323 -11.91 15.39 -34.20
C ARG A 323 -10.72 14.57 -34.68
N TYR A 324 -9.92 14.00 -33.78
CA TYR A 324 -8.81 13.12 -34.16
C TYR A 324 -9.30 11.85 -34.89
N THR A 325 -10.31 11.16 -34.34
CA THR A 325 -10.82 9.93 -34.98
C THR A 325 -11.47 10.18 -36.33
N ASP A 326 -12.08 11.34 -36.56
CA ASP A 326 -12.63 11.72 -37.86
C ASP A 326 -11.50 11.89 -38.89
N ARG A 327 -10.38 12.51 -38.51
CA ARG A 327 -9.19 12.60 -39.37
C ARG A 327 -8.58 11.25 -39.69
N LEU A 328 -8.57 10.31 -38.74
CA LEU A 328 -8.11 8.95 -39.00
C LEU A 328 -9.00 8.21 -40.01
N ARG A 329 -10.32 8.39 -39.95
CA ARG A 329 -11.25 7.76 -40.90
C ARG A 329 -11.06 8.26 -42.33
N GLU A 330 -10.69 9.53 -42.50
CA GLU A 330 -10.35 10.10 -43.82
C GLU A 330 -9.08 9.46 -44.41
N LEU A 331 -8.16 8.95 -43.56
CA LEU A 331 -6.88 8.36 -43.95
C LEU A 331 -6.93 6.85 -44.22
N ALA A 332 -7.76 6.12 -43.49
CA ALA A 332 -7.83 4.65 -43.54
C ALA A 332 -8.37 4.07 -44.87
N ALA A 333 -8.67 4.90 -45.87
CA ALA A 333 -9.13 4.44 -47.18
C ALA A 333 -8.05 3.67 -47.97
N ASP A 334 -6.75 3.87 -47.67
CA ASP A 334 -5.64 3.28 -48.45
C ASP A 334 -4.67 2.38 -47.66
N GLU A 335 -4.52 2.52 -46.33
CA GLU A 335 -3.77 1.60 -45.43
C GLU A 335 -4.21 1.91 -43.98
N GLU A 336 -4.52 0.90 -43.13
CA GLU A 336 -4.97 1.12 -41.74
C GLU A 336 -3.78 1.23 -40.77
N PRO A 337 -3.42 2.42 -40.24
CA PRO A 337 -2.43 2.53 -39.19
C PRO A 337 -3.04 2.10 -37.85
N LEU A 338 -2.99 0.80 -37.54
CA LEU A 338 -3.52 0.20 -36.30
C LEU A 338 -3.04 0.93 -35.03
N ASP A 339 -1.78 1.36 -34.99
CA ASP A 339 -1.20 2.08 -33.85
C ASP A 339 -1.87 3.46 -33.63
N ALA A 340 -2.40 4.11 -34.68
CA ALA A 340 -3.08 5.40 -34.58
C ALA A 340 -4.45 5.27 -33.91
N TRP A 341 -5.14 4.15 -34.19
CA TRP A 341 -6.36 3.78 -33.49
C TRP A 341 -6.08 3.34 -32.05
N GLU A 342 -4.96 2.66 -31.79
CA GLU A 342 -4.53 2.33 -30.43
C GLU A 342 -4.34 3.59 -29.58
N ALA A 343 -3.69 4.63 -30.12
CA ALA A 343 -3.60 5.92 -29.46
C ALA A 343 -4.98 6.54 -29.13
N ALA A 344 -5.96 6.43 -30.05
CA ALA A 344 -7.33 6.88 -29.79
C ALA A 344 -8.01 6.09 -28.66
N VAL A 345 -7.79 4.78 -28.62
CA VAL A 345 -8.33 3.88 -27.57
C VAL A 345 -7.72 4.22 -26.21
N SER A 346 -6.40 4.43 -26.15
CA SER A 346 -5.73 4.85 -24.92
C SER A 346 -6.27 6.19 -24.41
N LEU A 347 -6.46 7.19 -25.27
CA LEU A 347 -7.09 8.46 -24.88
C LEU A 347 -8.52 8.28 -24.38
N ARG A 348 -9.32 7.44 -25.05
CA ARG A 348 -10.68 7.11 -24.60
C ARG A 348 -10.68 6.46 -23.21
N ARG A 349 -9.70 5.60 -22.91
CA ARG A 349 -9.55 4.99 -21.58
C ARG A 349 -9.23 6.02 -20.50
N VAL A 350 -8.38 7.02 -20.80
CA VAL A 350 -8.11 8.14 -19.88
C VAL A 350 -9.40 8.94 -19.61
N ILE A 351 -10.15 9.28 -20.65
CA ILE A 351 -11.44 9.99 -20.51
C ILE A 351 -12.42 9.17 -19.66
N ALA A 352 -12.56 7.87 -19.95
CA ALA A 352 -13.44 6.97 -19.22
C ALA A 352 -13.07 6.84 -17.73
N ALA A 353 -11.76 6.84 -17.40
CA ALA A 353 -11.29 6.83 -16.02
C ALA A 353 -11.69 8.10 -15.24
N CYS A 354 -11.86 9.23 -15.92
CA CYS A 354 -12.29 10.49 -15.32
C CYS A 354 -13.82 10.62 -15.24
N GLY A 355 -14.56 9.87 -16.06
CA GLY A 355 -16.03 9.88 -16.16
C GLY A 355 -16.78 9.86 -14.82
N PRO A 356 -16.44 8.99 -13.86
CA PRO A 356 -17.12 8.92 -12.56
C PRO A 356 -17.11 10.23 -11.75
N PHE A 357 -16.20 11.17 -12.01
CA PHE A 357 -16.13 12.45 -11.29
C PHE A 357 -16.94 13.57 -11.97
N SER A 358 -17.52 13.31 -13.14
CA SER A 358 -18.35 14.28 -13.89
C SER A 358 -19.85 14.19 -13.59
N ASP A 359 -20.28 13.13 -12.89
CA ASP A 359 -21.68 12.87 -12.58
C ASP A 359 -22.02 13.36 -11.16
N PRO A 360 -22.91 14.37 -11.00
CA PRO A 360 -23.32 14.85 -9.68
C PRO A 360 -24.09 13.81 -8.85
N ASP A 361 -24.65 12.76 -9.48
CA ASP A 361 -25.40 11.70 -8.80
C ASP A 361 -24.51 10.49 -8.41
N ALA A 362 -23.25 10.45 -8.83
CA ALA A 362 -22.32 9.37 -8.46
C ALA A 362 -21.96 9.35 -6.95
N ASP A 363 -22.13 10.48 -6.26
CA ASP A 363 -21.94 10.62 -4.81
C ASP A 363 -23.17 10.20 -3.98
N THR A 364 -24.37 10.17 -4.58
CA THR A 364 -25.61 9.78 -3.89
C THR A 364 -25.89 8.28 -3.96
N ALA A 365 -25.44 7.59 -5.01
CA ALA A 365 -25.66 6.16 -5.23
C ALA A 365 -24.91 5.22 -4.24
N THR A 366 -24.01 5.75 -3.41
CA THR A 366 -23.15 4.96 -2.49
C THR A 366 -23.31 5.31 -1.01
N ARG A 367 -24.38 6.05 -0.66
CA ARG A 367 -24.76 6.30 0.75
C ARG A 367 -25.62 5.21 1.36
#